data_AF-A0A3D1S2D8-F1
#
_entry.id   AF-A0A3D1S2D8-F1
#
_cell.length_a   1.000
_cell.length_b   1.000
_cell.length_c   1.000
_cell.angle_alpha   90.00
_cell.angle_beta   90.00
_cell.angle_gamma   90.00
#
_symmetry.space_group_name_H-M   'P 1'
#
loop_
_entity.id
_entity.type
_entity.pdbx_description
1 polymer ?
#
loop_
_entity_poly.entity_id
_entity_poly.type
_entity_poly.pdbx_seq_one_letter_code
_entity_poly.pdbx_strand_id
1 'polypeptide(L)'
;GTLGWSLPNLRLSATDSHLRAVTTEFMGNDSSDRFDHALHVVSLTAQNNQLNVVASLPNANAPAELGKPNEDIRAVRYFGDTAYMVTFEQIDPLYVIDVSNPSMPMVTGELEMPGYSSYLHPINENFILGIGQNVPVGGFDLPPALSGADEFGAKVALFDVSGTPRIVDEYIFANGYSPAEFDYHALTYLPQSDTAFLFAMPMQSWTMTDNIWGEDNRLELFQVDLTGNASMSNDSRVTTPNTQNQYYGAWEDRAVVIGDVIYYVKASQVWQTTLSNTAIVNGPY
;
A
#
# COMPACT_ATOMS: atom_id res chain seq x y z
N GLY A 1 -22.28 -7.20 0.34
CA GLY A 1 -21.07 -7.68 -0.36
C GLY A 1 -20.14 -8.57 0.48
N THR A 2 -18.92 -8.76 -0.01
CA THR A 2 -17.80 -9.54 0.56
C THR A 2 -16.65 -8.60 0.96
N LEU A 3 -15.70 -9.06 1.78
CA LEU A 3 -14.50 -8.30 2.16
C LEU A 3 -13.32 -8.51 1.20
N GLY A 4 -13.53 -9.19 0.07
CA GLY A 4 -12.45 -9.59 -0.84
C GLY A 4 -11.51 -10.65 -0.24
N TRP A 5 -10.46 -10.99 -0.99
CA TRP A 5 -9.48 -12.02 -0.62
C TRP A 5 -8.12 -11.44 -0.21
N SER A 6 -7.78 -10.25 -0.71
CA SER A 6 -6.53 -9.57 -0.37
C SER A 6 -6.72 -8.71 0.88
N LEU A 7 -5.95 -9.00 1.93
CA LEU A 7 -5.94 -8.28 3.21
C LEU A 7 -7.34 -7.92 3.76
N PRO A 8 -8.30 -8.87 3.81
CA PRO A 8 -9.69 -8.59 4.18
C PRO A 8 -9.84 -8.03 5.59
N ASN A 9 -8.88 -8.32 6.48
CA ASN A 9 -8.82 -7.76 7.82
C ASN A 9 -8.64 -6.24 7.84
N LEU A 10 -8.02 -5.64 6.80
CA LEU A 10 -7.83 -4.19 6.72
C LEU A 10 -9.06 -3.46 6.17
N ARG A 11 -10.02 -4.18 5.58
CA ARG A 11 -11.33 -3.63 5.18
C ARG A 11 -12.29 -3.43 6.35
N LEU A 12 -11.88 -3.79 7.57
CA LEU A 12 -12.64 -3.65 8.80
C LEU A 12 -11.93 -2.72 9.79
N SER A 13 -12.71 -2.01 10.60
CA SER A 13 -12.25 -1.28 11.77
C SER A 13 -13.34 -1.23 12.82
N ALA A 14 -12.98 -1.19 14.10
CA ALA A 14 -13.94 -1.04 15.18
C ALA A 14 -13.53 0.08 16.13
N THR A 15 -14.54 0.77 16.66
CA THR A 15 -14.44 1.61 17.86
C THR A 15 -15.16 0.90 19.01
N ASP A 16 -15.23 1.54 20.18
CA ASP A 16 -15.99 1.00 21.32
C ASP A 16 -17.49 0.78 21.03
N SER A 17 -18.02 1.49 20.03
CA SER A 17 -19.47 1.52 19.75
C SER A 17 -19.87 1.13 18.34
N HIS A 18 -18.93 1.11 17.38
CA HIS A 18 -19.25 0.87 15.97
C HIS A 18 -18.23 -0.05 15.29
N LEU A 19 -18.72 -0.90 14.39
CA LEU A 19 -17.93 -1.59 13.37
C LEU A 19 -18.05 -0.82 12.05
N ARG A 20 -16.94 -0.63 11.36
CA ARG A 20 -16.83 -0.02 10.05
C ARG A 20 -16.30 -1.07 9.08
N ALA A 21 -16.93 -1.20 7.92
CA ALA A 21 -16.58 -2.23 6.93
C ALA A 21 -16.72 -1.69 5.51
N VAL A 22 -15.69 -1.89 4.68
CA VAL A 22 -15.81 -1.69 3.23
C VAL A 22 -16.06 -3.06 2.58
N THR A 23 -17.12 -3.17 1.79
CA THR A 23 -17.49 -4.42 1.11
C THR A 23 -17.69 -4.22 -0.39
N THR A 24 -17.50 -5.29 -1.15
CA THR A 24 -17.74 -5.35 -2.60
C THR A 24 -18.89 -6.31 -2.89
N GLU A 25 -19.90 -5.88 -3.63
CA GLU A 25 -20.98 -6.72 -4.14
C GLU A 25 -20.78 -6.99 -5.64
N PHE A 26 -20.96 -8.24 -6.05
CA PHE A 26 -20.87 -8.61 -7.45
C PHE A 26 -22.25 -8.50 -8.09
N MET A 27 -22.37 -7.66 -9.13
CA MET A 27 -23.64 -7.32 -9.77
C MET A 27 -24.11 -8.34 -10.81
N GLY A 28 -23.44 -9.49 -10.91
CA GLY A 28 -23.89 -10.62 -11.71
C GLY A 28 -23.68 -10.40 -13.20
N ASN A 29 -24.76 -10.11 -13.92
CA ASN A 29 -24.78 -10.05 -15.39
C ASN A 29 -24.57 -8.64 -15.95
N ASP A 30 -24.37 -7.63 -15.10
CA ASP A 30 -24.00 -6.31 -15.56
C ASP A 30 -22.51 -6.31 -15.93
N SER A 31 -22.23 -6.46 -17.22
CA SER A 31 -20.86 -6.45 -17.74
C SER A 31 -20.26 -5.04 -17.81
N SER A 32 -21.10 -4.00 -17.73
CA SER A 32 -20.65 -2.61 -17.72
C SER A 32 -20.30 -2.12 -16.32
N ASP A 33 -20.87 -2.73 -15.30
CA ASP A 33 -20.52 -2.47 -13.91
C ASP A 33 -20.66 -3.72 -13.05
N ARG A 34 -19.55 -4.43 -12.89
CA ARG A 34 -19.55 -5.74 -12.22
C ARG A 34 -19.50 -5.64 -10.71
N PHE A 35 -19.10 -4.50 -10.16
CA PHE A 35 -18.71 -4.39 -8.76
C PHE A 35 -19.22 -3.10 -8.11
N ASP A 36 -20.11 -3.26 -7.13
CA ASP A 36 -20.53 -2.15 -6.28
C ASP A 36 -19.72 -2.17 -5.00
N HIS A 37 -19.14 -1.04 -4.61
CA HIS A 37 -18.42 -0.91 -3.35
C HIS A 37 -19.22 -0.07 -2.36
N ALA A 38 -19.24 -0.51 -1.11
CA ALA A 38 -19.93 0.21 -0.05
C ALA A 38 -19.13 0.22 1.24
N LEU A 39 -19.05 1.40 1.86
CA LEU A 39 -18.67 1.54 3.27
C LEU A 39 -19.93 1.43 4.12
N HIS A 40 -19.88 0.61 5.16
CA HIS A 40 -20.94 0.43 6.14
C HIS A 40 -20.43 0.81 7.52
N VAL A 41 -21.25 1.54 8.27
CA VAL A 41 -21.06 1.76 9.71
C VAL A 41 -22.19 1.03 10.43
N VAL A 42 -21.82 0.16 11.37
CA VAL A 42 -22.72 -0.74 12.07
C VAL A 42 -22.59 -0.50 13.57
N SER A 43 -23.71 -0.31 14.27
CA SER A 43 -23.70 -0.19 15.72
C SER A 43 -23.38 -1.53 16.38
N LEU A 44 -22.47 -1.52 17.36
CA LEU A 44 -22.17 -2.69 18.20
C LEU A 44 -23.22 -2.91 19.31
N THR A 45 -24.18 -1.98 19.46
CA THR A 45 -25.33 -2.18 20.34
C THR A 45 -26.40 -2.99 19.62
N ALA A 46 -26.49 -4.27 19.94
CA ALA A 46 -27.50 -5.14 19.36
C ALA A 46 -28.92 -4.73 19.80
N GLN A 47 -29.84 -4.70 18.85
CA GLN A 47 -31.28 -4.56 19.08
C GLN A 47 -31.97 -5.77 18.46
N ASN A 48 -32.84 -6.46 19.21
CA ASN A 48 -33.53 -7.67 18.75
C ASN A 48 -32.58 -8.75 18.18
N ASN A 49 -31.43 -8.96 18.84
CA ASN A 49 -30.36 -9.88 18.41
C ASN A 49 -29.76 -9.55 17.02
N GLN A 50 -29.83 -8.29 16.59
CA GLN A 50 -29.26 -7.82 15.33
C GLN A 50 -28.39 -6.58 15.57
N LEU A 51 -27.30 -6.48 14.80
CA LEU A 51 -26.51 -5.25 14.70
C LEU A 51 -27.08 -4.41 13.57
N ASN A 52 -27.39 -3.14 13.85
CA ASN A 52 -28.02 -2.26 12.88
C ASN A 52 -26.97 -1.45 12.11
N VAL A 53 -27.12 -1.39 10.79
CA VAL A 53 -26.38 -0.43 9.95
C VAL A 53 -26.89 0.98 10.30
N VAL A 54 -26.00 1.86 10.76
CA VAL A 54 -26.33 3.24 11.12
C VAL A 54 -26.08 4.21 9.97
N ALA A 55 -25.13 3.90 9.09
CA ALA A 55 -24.84 4.67 7.88
C ALA A 55 -24.17 3.80 6.82
N SER A 56 -24.25 4.25 5.57
CA SER A 56 -23.49 3.69 4.46
C SER A 56 -22.97 4.78 3.53
N LEU A 57 -21.94 4.48 2.75
CA LEU A 57 -21.61 5.16 1.50
C LEU A 57 -21.58 4.11 0.38
N PRO A 58 -22.13 4.40 -0.81
CA PRO A 58 -22.95 5.57 -1.14
C PRO A 58 -24.26 5.67 -0.32
N ASN A 59 -24.87 6.86 -0.29
CA ASN A 59 -26.18 7.13 0.33
C ASN A 59 -26.93 8.31 -0.35
N ALA A 60 -28.12 8.66 0.13
CA ALA A 60 -28.95 9.71 -0.48
C ALA A 60 -28.30 11.12 -0.52
N ASN A 61 -27.42 11.43 0.43
CA ASN A 61 -26.70 12.72 0.50
C ASN A 61 -25.37 12.68 -0.25
N ALA A 62 -24.79 11.49 -0.43
CA ALA A 62 -23.58 11.23 -1.19
C ALA A 62 -23.81 10.02 -2.12
N PRO A 63 -24.54 10.22 -3.23
CA PRO A 63 -24.97 9.11 -4.10
C PRO A 63 -23.88 8.62 -5.05
N ALA A 64 -22.74 9.31 -5.11
CA ALA A 64 -21.62 8.90 -5.94
C ALA A 64 -21.06 7.55 -5.45
N GLU A 65 -20.87 6.63 -6.38
CA GLU A 65 -20.27 5.33 -6.14
C GLU A 65 -18.83 5.46 -5.63
N LEU A 66 -18.39 4.41 -4.95
CA LEU A 66 -17.04 4.28 -4.43
C LEU A 66 -16.21 3.52 -5.47
N GLY A 67 -15.39 4.22 -6.26
CA GLY A 67 -14.72 3.67 -7.43
C GLY A 67 -15.51 3.88 -8.72
N LYS A 68 -14.85 3.71 -9.85
CA LYS A 68 -15.46 3.77 -11.19
C LYS A 68 -16.01 2.39 -11.60
N PRO A 69 -16.91 2.32 -12.60
CA PRO A 69 -17.46 1.05 -13.05
C PRO A 69 -16.37 0.02 -13.39
N ASN A 70 -16.55 -1.22 -12.92
CA ASN A 70 -15.60 -2.34 -13.06
C ASN A 70 -14.27 -2.24 -12.31
N GLU A 71 -14.02 -1.20 -11.53
CA GLU A 71 -12.87 -1.18 -10.64
C GLU A 71 -13.06 -2.18 -9.49
N ASP A 72 -11.96 -2.78 -9.03
CA ASP A 72 -11.95 -3.57 -7.79
C ASP A 72 -11.11 -2.86 -6.73
N ILE A 73 -11.43 -3.07 -5.47
CA ILE A 73 -10.69 -2.52 -4.35
C ILE A 73 -9.32 -3.21 -4.27
N ARG A 74 -8.23 -2.44 -4.38
CA ARG A 74 -6.87 -2.95 -4.15
C ARG A 74 -6.43 -2.80 -2.70
N ALA A 75 -6.81 -1.70 -2.03
CA ALA A 75 -6.48 -1.48 -0.63
C ALA A 75 -7.61 -0.77 0.14
N VAL A 76 -7.72 -1.11 1.42
CA VAL A 76 -8.48 -0.32 2.41
C VAL A 76 -7.62 -0.19 3.64
N ARG A 77 -7.63 0.97 4.27
CA ARG A 77 -6.97 1.18 5.55
C ARG A 77 -7.74 2.18 6.39
N TYR A 78 -8.02 1.81 7.63
CA TYR A 78 -8.53 2.75 8.62
C TYR A 78 -7.39 3.30 9.49
N PHE A 79 -7.45 4.58 9.81
CA PHE A 79 -6.58 5.22 10.78
C PHE A 79 -7.38 6.26 11.57
N GLY A 80 -7.64 5.96 12.85
CA GLY A 80 -8.52 6.79 13.69
C GLY A 80 -9.90 6.98 13.06
N ASP A 81 -10.16 8.22 12.67
CA ASP A 81 -11.42 8.70 12.11
C ASP A 81 -11.40 8.82 10.58
N THR A 82 -10.38 8.27 9.92
CA THR A 82 -10.28 8.27 8.46
C THR A 82 -10.25 6.84 7.91
N ALA A 83 -10.97 6.61 6.83
CA ALA A 83 -10.85 5.42 6.00
C ALA A 83 -10.25 5.82 4.64
N TYR A 84 -9.18 5.13 4.26
CA TYR A 84 -8.57 5.23 2.95
C TYR A 84 -9.00 4.03 2.12
N MET A 85 -9.36 4.25 0.86
CA MET A 85 -9.74 3.19 -0.05
C MET A 85 -9.12 3.48 -1.42
N VAL A 86 -8.64 2.42 -2.05
CA VAL A 86 -8.04 2.45 -3.38
C VAL A 86 -8.79 1.46 -4.24
N THR A 87 -9.22 1.90 -5.41
CA THR A 87 -9.86 1.09 -6.44
C THR A 87 -8.99 1.08 -7.69
N PHE A 88 -9.12 0.06 -8.55
CA PHE A 88 -8.33 0.04 -9.78
C PHE A 88 -8.95 -0.83 -10.87
N GLU A 89 -8.98 -0.28 -12.08
CA GLU A 89 -9.05 -1.03 -13.33
C GLU A 89 -7.85 -0.67 -14.25
N GLN A 90 -7.52 0.63 -14.36
CA GLN A 90 -6.37 1.15 -15.12
C GLN A 90 -5.69 2.37 -14.48
N ILE A 91 -6.43 3.16 -13.69
CA ILE A 91 -5.97 4.31 -12.89
C ILE A 91 -6.57 4.13 -11.50
N ASP A 92 -5.84 4.51 -10.45
CA ASP A 92 -6.28 4.41 -9.06
C ASP A 92 -6.72 5.78 -8.54
N PRO A 93 -7.99 5.94 -8.13
CA PRO A 93 -8.34 6.96 -7.16
C PRO A 93 -8.08 6.49 -5.71
N LEU A 94 -7.13 7.16 -5.05
CA LEU A 94 -7.04 7.14 -3.58
C LEU A 94 -8.17 7.99 -3.00
N TYR A 95 -9.18 7.34 -2.40
CA TYR A 95 -10.25 7.98 -1.64
C TYR A 95 -9.84 8.22 -0.19
N VAL A 96 -10.13 9.42 0.31
CA VAL A 96 -10.04 9.80 1.73
C VAL A 96 -11.44 10.02 2.28
N ILE A 97 -11.86 9.18 3.20
CA ILE A 97 -13.23 9.15 3.74
C ILE A 97 -13.19 9.49 5.23
N ASP A 98 -13.87 10.57 5.61
CA ASP A 98 -14.11 10.92 7.00
C ASP A 98 -15.18 9.99 7.57
N VAL A 99 -14.84 9.32 8.67
CA VAL A 99 -15.71 8.40 9.43
C VAL A 99 -15.76 8.79 10.92
N SER A 100 -15.39 10.02 11.27
CA SER A 100 -15.48 10.58 12.63
C SER A 100 -16.92 10.60 13.15
N ASN A 101 -17.87 10.98 12.29
CA ASN A 101 -19.30 10.90 12.58
C ASN A 101 -19.87 9.57 12.05
N PRO A 102 -20.19 8.60 12.91
CA PRO A 102 -20.65 7.27 12.48
C PRO A 102 -22.01 7.31 11.75
N SER A 103 -22.80 8.38 11.94
CA SER A 103 -24.08 8.57 11.26
C SER A 103 -23.98 9.29 9.92
N MET A 104 -22.81 9.87 9.61
CA MET A 104 -22.62 10.72 8.43
C MET A 104 -21.18 10.61 7.91
N PRO A 105 -20.73 9.41 7.48
CA PRO A 105 -19.46 9.28 6.78
C PRO A 105 -19.48 10.05 5.46
N MET A 106 -18.33 10.58 5.04
CA MET A 106 -18.24 11.43 3.84
C MET A 106 -16.89 11.27 3.12
N VAL A 107 -16.91 11.20 1.79
CA VAL A 107 -15.70 11.31 0.98
C VAL A 107 -15.21 12.76 1.03
N THR A 108 -14.00 12.97 1.51
CA THR A 108 -13.38 14.29 1.71
C THR A 108 -12.31 14.63 0.66
N GLY A 109 -11.81 13.63 -0.05
CA GLY A 109 -10.82 13.80 -1.10
C GLY A 109 -10.69 12.56 -1.97
N GLU A 110 -10.21 12.80 -3.20
CA GLU A 110 -9.90 11.78 -4.19
C GLU A 110 -8.64 12.23 -4.94
N LEU A 111 -7.74 11.29 -5.23
CA LEU A 111 -6.53 11.54 -6.01
C LEU A 111 -6.36 10.43 -7.03
N GLU A 112 -6.54 10.77 -8.31
CA GLU A 112 -6.29 9.85 -9.43
C GLU A 112 -4.81 9.85 -9.82
N MET A 113 -4.24 8.66 -9.99
CA MET A 113 -2.85 8.49 -10.42
C MET A 113 -2.63 7.17 -11.19
N PRO A 114 -1.63 7.12 -12.10
CA PRO A 114 -1.24 5.87 -12.74
C PRO A 114 -0.75 4.84 -11.72
N GLY A 115 -1.08 3.57 -11.98
CA GLY A 115 -0.85 2.49 -11.04
C GLY A 115 -1.88 2.41 -9.93
N TYR A 116 -1.58 1.64 -8.89
CA TYR A 116 -2.41 1.52 -7.69
C TYR A 116 -1.58 1.20 -6.44
N SER A 117 -2.09 1.57 -5.27
CA SER A 117 -1.57 1.07 -3.99
C SER A 117 -2.28 -0.22 -3.56
N SER A 118 -1.53 -1.30 -3.31
CA SER A 118 -2.10 -2.54 -2.73
C SER A 118 -2.05 -2.57 -1.21
N TYR A 119 -1.13 -1.81 -0.63
CA TYR A 119 -1.03 -1.62 0.81
C TYR A 119 -0.85 -0.14 1.13
N LEU A 120 -1.57 0.29 2.17
CA LEU A 120 -1.55 1.66 2.68
C LEU A 120 -1.12 1.62 4.15
N HIS A 121 -0.05 2.35 4.47
CA HIS A 121 0.53 2.44 5.80
C HIS A 121 0.43 3.88 6.33
N PRO A 122 -0.52 4.17 7.26
CA PRO A 122 -0.66 5.50 7.86
C PRO A 122 0.58 5.84 8.67
N ILE A 123 1.15 7.02 8.44
CA ILE A 123 2.28 7.56 9.21
C ILE A 123 1.73 8.40 10.37
N ASN A 124 0.80 9.30 10.05
CA ASN A 124 0.01 10.09 10.99
C ASN A 124 -1.31 10.52 10.33
N GLU A 125 -2.04 11.45 10.95
CA GLU A 125 -3.33 11.95 10.46
C GLU A 125 -3.26 12.62 9.07
N ASN A 126 -2.08 13.11 8.69
CA ASN A 126 -1.86 13.91 7.49
C ASN A 126 -1.09 13.18 6.40
N PHE A 127 -0.39 12.09 6.72
CA PHE A 127 0.50 11.42 5.79
C PHE A 127 0.33 9.90 5.79
N ILE A 128 0.31 9.33 4.58
CA ILE A 128 0.17 7.89 4.36
C ILE A 128 1.16 7.42 3.29
N LEU A 129 1.76 6.27 3.52
CA LEU A 129 2.63 5.59 2.54
C LEU A 129 1.81 4.58 1.75
N GLY A 130 1.83 4.65 0.42
CA GLY A 130 1.28 3.62 -0.46
C GLY A 130 2.37 2.75 -1.06
N ILE A 131 2.12 1.44 -1.07
CA ILE A 131 2.98 0.42 -1.68
C ILE A 131 2.13 -0.39 -2.65
N GLY A 132 2.55 -0.49 -3.91
CA GLY A 132 1.80 -1.15 -4.96
C GLY A 132 2.55 -1.20 -6.28
N GLN A 133 1.84 -0.94 -7.37
CA GLN A 133 2.38 -1.07 -8.73
C GLN A 133 2.11 0.19 -9.54
N ASN A 134 3.10 0.64 -10.29
CA ASN A 134 2.90 1.59 -11.38
C ASN A 134 2.42 0.84 -12.62
N VAL A 135 1.35 1.35 -13.24
CA VAL A 135 0.83 0.83 -14.50
C VAL A 135 0.83 1.99 -15.50
N PRO A 136 1.49 1.86 -16.67
CA PRO A 136 1.53 2.93 -17.67
C PRO A 136 0.13 3.29 -18.15
N VAL A 137 -0.07 4.53 -18.61
CA VAL A 137 -1.39 5.06 -19.04
C VAL A 137 -2.04 4.25 -20.19
N GLY A 138 -1.25 3.49 -20.96
CA GLY A 138 -1.76 2.55 -21.98
C GLY A 138 -2.16 1.17 -21.45
N GLY A 139 -2.16 0.98 -20.14
CA GLY A 139 -2.47 -0.29 -19.48
C GLY A 139 -1.42 -1.37 -19.71
N PHE A 140 -1.82 -2.62 -19.47
CA PHE A 140 -0.98 -3.81 -19.70
C PHE A 140 -0.81 -4.15 -21.19
N ASP A 141 -1.55 -3.50 -22.08
CA ASP A 141 -1.58 -3.79 -23.52
C ASP A 141 -0.36 -3.22 -24.26
N LEU A 142 0.36 -2.28 -23.66
CA LEU A 142 1.64 -1.81 -24.16
C LEU A 142 2.78 -2.54 -23.44
N PRO A 143 3.76 -3.09 -24.17
CA PRO A 143 4.95 -3.63 -23.53
C PRO A 143 5.59 -2.53 -22.67
N PRO A 144 6.05 -2.83 -21.45
CA PRO A 144 6.68 -1.85 -20.58
C PRO A 144 7.76 -1.11 -21.36
N ALA A 145 7.75 0.24 -21.29
CA ALA A 145 8.88 0.99 -21.80
C ALA A 145 10.13 0.48 -21.08
N LEU A 146 11.19 0.16 -21.83
CA LEU A 146 12.44 -0.36 -21.27
C LEU A 146 13.29 0.74 -20.59
N SER A 147 12.76 1.97 -20.48
CA SER A 147 13.38 3.12 -19.82
C SER A 147 12.35 4.27 -19.62
N GLY A 148 12.19 4.80 -18.41
CA GLY A 148 11.51 6.09 -18.14
C GLY A 148 10.44 6.08 -17.03
N ALA A 149 9.75 7.20 -16.82
CA ALA A 149 8.70 7.37 -15.80
C ALA A 149 7.40 6.57 -16.09
N ASP A 150 7.28 6.00 -17.29
CA ASP A 150 6.18 5.13 -17.72
C ASP A 150 6.54 3.63 -17.61
N GLU A 151 7.39 3.26 -16.65
CA GLU A 151 7.78 1.88 -16.41
C GLU A 151 6.76 1.13 -15.56
N PHE A 152 6.40 -0.08 -15.98
CA PHE A 152 5.64 -1.01 -15.14
C PHE A 152 6.54 -1.54 -14.01
N GLY A 153 6.03 -1.58 -12.78
CA GLY A 153 6.75 -2.19 -11.65
C GLY A 153 6.36 -1.60 -10.29
N ALA A 154 7.07 -2.00 -9.24
CA ALA A 154 6.72 -1.63 -7.87
C ALA A 154 6.72 -0.11 -7.71
N LYS A 155 5.76 0.40 -6.96
CA LYS A 155 5.61 1.81 -6.65
C LYS A 155 5.53 2.02 -5.16
N VAL A 156 6.32 2.98 -4.66
CA VAL A 156 6.25 3.46 -3.27
C VAL A 156 6.01 4.96 -3.33
N ALA A 157 4.91 5.43 -2.74
CA ALA A 157 4.51 6.82 -2.79
C ALA A 157 4.15 7.34 -1.39
N LEU A 158 4.59 8.56 -1.07
CA LEU A 158 4.18 9.30 0.11
C LEU A 158 3.07 10.28 -0.29
N PHE A 159 1.94 10.22 0.43
CA PHE A 159 0.80 11.08 0.20
C PHE A 159 0.59 12.05 1.36
N ASP A 160 0.26 13.29 1.03
CA ASP A 160 -0.31 14.27 1.95
C ASP A 160 -1.83 14.24 1.78
N VAL A 161 -2.53 13.90 2.86
CA VAL A 161 -3.99 13.73 2.94
C VAL A 161 -4.62 14.71 3.93
N SER A 162 -3.88 15.73 4.37
CA SER A 162 -4.38 16.76 5.31
C SER A 162 -5.47 17.68 4.72
N GLY A 163 -5.63 17.66 3.39
CA GLY A 163 -6.63 18.41 2.64
C GLY A 163 -6.97 17.70 1.33
N THR A 164 -6.94 18.41 0.21
CA THR A 164 -7.01 17.76 -1.11
C THR A 164 -5.80 16.83 -1.27
N PRO A 165 -6.00 15.50 -1.42
CA PRO A 165 -4.90 14.56 -1.41
C PRO A 165 -3.93 14.81 -2.56
N ARG A 166 -2.63 14.69 -2.28
CA ARG A 166 -1.57 14.87 -3.29
C ARG A 166 -0.38 13.96 -3.02
N ILE A 167 0.37 13.66 -4.08
CA ILE A 167 1.68 13.00 -3.98
C ILE A 167 2.70 14.00 -3.45
N VAL A 168 3.47 13.58 -2.45
CA VAL A 168 4.63 14.30 -1.94
C VAL A 168 5.86 13.86 -2.74
N ASP A 169 6.14 12.56 -2.72
CA ASP A 169 7.23 11.90 -3.44
C ASP A 169 6.81 10.50 -3.87
N GLU A 170 7.37 10.01 -4.96
CA GLU A 170 7.14 8.64 -5.44
C GLU A 170 8.40 8.03 -6.07
N TYR A 171 8.53 6.72 -5.93
CA TYR A 171 9.61 5.92 -6.50
C TYR A 171 9.02 4.72 -7.25
N ILE A 172 9.48 4.52 -8.48
CA ILE A 172 9.09 3.41 -9.34
C ILE A 172 10.31 2.50 -9.53
N PHE A 173 10.10 1.20 -9.32
CA PHE A 173 11.11 0.15 -9.50
C PHE A 173 10.68 -0.71 -10.68
N ALA A 174 11.27 -0.45 -11.84
CA ALA A 174 10.97 -1.14 -13.10
C ALA A 174 10.99 -2.66 -12.94
N ASN A 175 9.99 -3.32 -13.53
CA ASN A 175 9.83 -4.77 -13.46
C ASN A 175 9.99 -5.31 -12.05
N GLY A 176 9.49 -4.56 -11.05
CA GLY A 176 9.65 -4.87 -9.64
C GLY A 176 8.34 -5.21 -8.95
N TYR A 177 8.44 -5.87 -7.81
CA TYR A 177 7.37 -5.94 -6.81
C TYR A 177 7.97 -6.02 -5.41
N SER A 178 7.18 -5.63 -4.41
CA SER A 178 7.48 -5.87 -3.01
C SER A 178 6.50 -6.88 -2.41
N PRO A 179 6.95 -7.85 -1.59
CA PRO A 179 6.03 -8.66 -0.79
C PRO A 179 5.10 -7.83 0.10
N ALA A 180 5.51 -6.61 0.48
CA ALA A 180 4.72 -5.68 1.29
C ALA A 180 3.39 -5.25 0.62
N GLU A 181 3.24 -5.46 -0.69
CA GLU A 181 1.98 -5.26 -1.41
C GLU A 181 0.88 -6.24 -0.99
N PHE A 182 1.26 -7.43 -0.50
CA PHE A 182 0.35 -8.52 -0.21
C PHE A 182 0.42 -9.00 1.25
N ASP A 183 1.59 -8.85 1.88
CA ASP A 183 1.81 -9.15 3.29
C ASP A 183 2.48 -7.95 3.97
N TYR A 184 1.68 -7.17 4.69
CA TYR A 184 2.16 -5.98 5.40
C TYR A 184 3.20 -6.28 6.48
N HIS A 185 3.40 -7.54 6.88
CA HIS A 185 4.51 -7.91 7.78
C HIS A 185 5.88 -7.84 7.10
N ALA A 186 5.94 -7.74 5.76
CA ALA A 186 7.19 -7.50 5.04
C ALA A 186 7.68 -6.05 5.15
N LEU A 187 6.80 -5.12 5.55
CA LEU A 187 7.19 -3.74 5.82
C LEU A 187 7.77 -3.60 7.23
N THR A 188 9.02 -3.17 7.31
CA THR A 188 9.58 -2.60 8.53
C THR A 188 9.24 -1.13 8.60
N TYR A 189 8.72 -0.69 9.74
CA TYR A 189 8.41 0.71 10.04
C TYR A 189 9.02 1.09 11.38
N LEU A 190 9.81 2.16 11.40
CA LEU A 190 10.49 2.65 12.59
C LEU A 190 10.33 4.17 12.71
N PRO A 191 9.47 4.67 13.62
CA PRO A 191 9.47 6.06 14.02
C PRO A 191 10.79 6.42 14.72
N GLN A 192 11.49 7.44 14.23
CA GLN A 192 12.69 7.97 14.85
C GLN A 192 12.39 9.24 15.67
N SER A 193 11.36 9.98 15.27
CA SER A 193 10.74 11.09 16.00
C SER A 193 9.29 11.26 15.52
N ASP A 194 8.59 12.31 15.96
CA ASP A 194 7.24 12.64 15.49
C ASP A 194 7.20 13.04 14.00
N THR A 195 8.35 13.40 13.43
CA THR A 195 8.46 13.89 12.04
C THR A 195 9.46 13.11 11.19
N ALA A 196 10.19 12.15 11.76
CA ALA A 196 11.21 11.39 11.04
C ALA A 196 10.94 9.89 11.16
N PHE A 197 10.87 9.19 10.03
CA PHE A 197 10.50 7.78 9.95
C PHE A 197 11.40 7.03 8.99
N LEU A 198 11.73 5.79 9.34
CA LEU A 198 12.44 4.86 8.48
C LEU A 198 11.47 3.74 8.07
N PHE A 199 11.43 3.45 6.78
CA PHE A 199 10.80 2.27 6.23
C PHE A 199 11.85 1.38 5.60
N ALA A 200 11.70 0.06 5.73
CA ALA A 200 12.49 -0.90 4.99
C ALA A 200 11.59 -2.03 4.49
N MET A 201 11.73 -2.41 3.22
CA MET A 201 10.94 -3.49 2.64
C MET A 201 11.74 -4.27 1.60
N PRO A 202 11.57 -5.60 1.52
CA PRO A 202 12.16 -6.37 0.43
C PRO A 202 11.62 -5.89 -0.91
N MET A 203 12.49 -5.84 -1.90
CA MET A 203 12.19 -5.51 -3.27
C MET A 203 12.81 -6.57 -4.17
N GLN A 204 12.01 -7.12 -5.07
CA GLN A 204 12.46 -8.01 -6.12
C GLN A 204 12.19 -7.34 -7.47
N SER A 205 13.20 -7.27 -8.32
CA SER A 205 13.08 -6.76 -9.68
C SER A 205 13.85 -7.60 -10.67
N TRP A 206 13.50 -7.48 -11.95
CA TRP A 206 14.21 -8.15 -13.04
C TRP A 206 14.77 -7.13 -14.02
N THR A 207 16.01 -7.36 -14.45
CA THR A 207 16.68 -6.52 -15.46
C THR A 207 17.16 -7.41 -16.60
N MET A 208 16.90 -6.98 -17.83
CA MET A 208 17.42 -7.67 -19.01
C MET A 208 18.75 -7.05 -19.44
N THR A 209 19.81 -7.87 -19.52
CA THR A 209 21.13 -7.45 -20.03
C THR A 209 21.60 -8.49 -21.03
N ASP A 210 21.98 -8.07 -22.24
CA ASP A 210 22.40 -8.95 -23.34
C ASP A 210 21.43 -10.13 -23.60
N ASN A 211 20.11 -9.85 -23.59
CA ASN A 211 19.02 -10.84 -23.72
C ASN A 211 18.97 -11.91 -22.62
N ILE A 212 19.60 -11.67 -21.48
CA ILE A 212 19.55 -12.53 -20.29
C ILE A 212 18.83 -11.76 -19.19
N TRP A 213 17.80 -12.37 -18.60
CA TRP A 213 17.14 -11.84 -17.42
C TRP A 213 18.00 -12.12 -16.19
N GLY A 214 18.39 -11.05 -15.50
CA GLY A 214 18.95 -11.09 -14.16
C GLY A 214 17.88 -10.70 -13.14
N GLU A 215 17.86 -11.40 -12.02
CA GLU A 215 17.07 -11.00 -10.86
C GLU A 215 17.90 -10.09 -9.93
N ASP A 216 17.21 -9.21 -9.22
CA ASP A 216 17.78 -8.40 -8.15
C ASP A 216 16.81 -8.41 -6.96
N ASN A 217 17.22 -9.10 -5.89
CA ASN A 217 16.47 -9.22 -4.63
C ASN A 217 17.27 -8.53 -3.53
N ARG A 218 16.72 -7.44 -2.99
CA ARG A 218 17.39 -6.54 -2.05
C ARG A 218 16.40 -5.99 -1.04
N LEU A 219 16.93 -5.39 0.02
CA LEU A 219 16.14 -4.57 0.94
C LEU A 219 16.24 -3.10 0.51
N GLU A 220 15.11 -2.46 0.23
CA GLU A 220 15.05 -1.02 -0.01
C GLU A 220 14.75 -0.27 1.29
N LEU A 221 15.43 0.85 1.51
CA LEU A 221 15.21 1.73 2.66
C LEU A 221 14.69 3.07 2.20
N PHE A 222 13.69 3.59 2.92
CA PHE A 222 13.13 4.90 2.69
C PHE A 222 13.18 5.72 3.98
N GLN A 223 13.62 6.97 3.87
CA GLN A 223 13.56 7.93 4.97
C GLN A 223 12.49 8.96 4.66
N VAL A 224 11.58 9.18 5.61
CA VAL A 224 10.53 10.19 5.52
C VAL A 224 10.84 11.29 6.53
N ASP A 225 10.90 12.52 6.07
CA ASP A 225 11.01 13.73 6.89
C ASP A 225 9.79 14.62 6.65
N LEU A 226 9.02 14.85 7.70
CA LEU A 226 7.81 15.66 7.70
C LEU A 226 8.03 17.08 8.25
N THR A 227 9.29 17.49 8.46
CA THR A 227 9.61 18.85 8.92
C THR A 227 9.51 19.85 7.78
N GLY A 228 8.75 20.94 7.98
CA GLY A 228 8.56 21.96 6.96
C GLY A 228 7.84 21.40 5.73
N ASN A 229 8.60 21.19 4.65
CA ASN A 229 8.09 20.51 3.45
C ASN A 229 8.35 19.02 3.59
N ALA A 230 7.27 18.24 3.73
CA ALA A 230 7.37 16.79 3.78
C ALA A 230 8.12 16.25 2.55
N SER A 231 8.94 15.24 2.77
CA SER A 231 9.67 14.54 1.72
C SER A 231 9.94 13.07 2.09
N MET A 232 10.22 12.27 1.07
CA MET A 232 10.67 10.88 1.20
C MET A 232 11.89 10.66 0.31
N SER A 233 12.94 10.03 0.83
CA SER A 233 14.13 9.65 0.06
C SER A 233 14.35 8.14 0.03
N ASN A 234 14.89 7.61 -1.08
CA ASN A 234 15.31 6.22 -1.26
C ASN A 234 16.80 6.16 -1.65
N ASP A 235 17.68 6.56 -0.74
CA ASP A 235 19.11 6.67 -1.01
C ASP A 235 19.92 5.46 -0.54
N SER A 236 19.26 4.44 0.02
CA SER A 236 19.93 3.31 0.67
C SER A 236 19.22 1.99 0.41
N ARG A 237 20.03 0.97 0.18
CA ARG A 237 19.59 -0.41 -0.03
C ARG A 237 20.60 -1.39 0.54
N VAL A 238 20.15 -2.62 0.81
CA VAL A 238 20.99 -3.73 1.26
C VAL A 238 20.91 -4.84 0.22
N THR A 239 22.05 -5.15 -0.40
CA THR A 239 22.18 -6.29 -1.32
C THR A 239 23.06 -7.33 -0.67
N THR A 240 22.56 -8.56 -0.55
CA THR A 240 23.33 -9.68 0.00
C THR A 240 24.29 -10.23 -1.06
N PRO A 241 25.50 -10.68 -0.67
CA PRO A 241 26.34 -11.50 -1.53
C PRO A 241 25.58 -12.70 -2.08
N ASN A 242 25.83 -13.06 -3.34
CA ASN A 242 25.27 -14.27 -3.93
C ASN A 242 26.00 -15.50 -3.36
N THR A 243 25.35 -16.23 -2.45
CA THR A 243 25.92 -17.39 -1.75
C THR A 243 25.58 -18.73 -2.38
N GLN A 244 24.58 -18.78 -3.27
CA GLN A 244 24.10 -20.02 -3.89
C GLN A 244 23.57 -19.76 -5.31
N ASN A 245 23.84 -20.67 -6.24
CA ASN A 245 23.25 -20.67 -7.60
C ASN A 245 21.76 -21.07 -7.61
N GLN A 246 21.02 -20.85 -6.52
CA GLN A 246 19.61 -21.18 -6.40
C GLN A 246 18.77 -19.92 -6.31
N TYR A 247 17.71 -19.89 -7.14
CA TYR A 247 16.73 -18.82 -7.15
C TYR A 247 15.86 -18.88 -5.90
N TYR A 248 15.81 -17.78 -5.16
CA TYR A 248 14.89 -17.57 -4.05
C TYR A 248 14.20 -16.23 -4.24
N GLY A 249 12.89 -16.24 -4.52
CA GLY A 249 12.10 -15.02 -4.63
C GLY A 249 11.97 -14.31 -3.27
N ALA A 250 11.67 -13.01 -3.30
CA ALA A 250 11.64 -12.19 -2.08
C ALA A 250 10.41 -12.42 -1.18
N TRP A 251 9.48 -13.31 -1.53
CA TRP A 251 8.19 -13.47 -0.84
C TRP A 251 8.29 -13.64 0.68
N GLU A 252 9.27 -14.42 1.15
CA GLU A 252 9.50 -14.71 2.57
C GLU A 252 10.55 -13.78 3.20
N ASP A 253 11.14 -12.87 2.42
CA ASP A 253 12.19 -11.98 2.91
C ASP A 253 11.61 -10.98 3.91
N ARG A 254 12.33 -10.69 4.99
CA ARG A 254 11.89 -9.77 6.04
C ARG A 254 13.07 -8.96 6.54
N ALA A 255 12.81 -7.78 7.08
CA ALA A 255 13.82 -7.02 7.80
C ALA A 255 13.37 -6.70 9.22
N VAL A 256 14.34 -6.55 10.10
CA VAL A 256 14.16 -6.01 11.45
C VAL A 256 15.29 -5.04 11.71
N VAL A 257 14.97 -3.86 12.23
CA VAL A 257 15.95 -2.84 12.60
C VAL A 257 15.98 -2.71 14.11
N ILE A 258 17.16 -2.84 14.71
CA ILE A 258 17.39 -2.71 16.15
C ILE A 258 18.56 -1.77 16.39
N GLY A 259 18.27 -0.56 16.90
CA GLY A 259 19.28 0.49 17.02
C GLY A 259 19.82 0.87 15.63
N ASP A 260 21.15 0.83 15.46
CA ASP A 260 21.81 1.08 14.17
C ASP A 260 21.88 -0.18 13.28
N VAL A 261 21.46 -1.35 13.77
CA VAL A 261 21.67 -2.63 13.07
C VAL A 261 20.44 -3.03 12.28
N ILE A 262 20.64 -3.43 11.02
CA ILE A 262 19.64 -4.05 10.16
C ILE A 262 19.91 -5.55 10.11
N TYR A 263 18.90 -6.34 10.46
CA TYR A 263 18.85 -7.77 10.20
C TYR A 263 17.95 -8.02 9.00
N TYR A 264 18.53 -8.47 7.90
CA TYR A 264 17.82 -8.81 6.68
C TYR A 264 17.76 -10.33 6.54
N VAL A 265 16.56 -10.89 6.66
CA VAL A 265 16.29 -12.31 6.44
C VAL A 265 15.98 -12.49 4.96
N LYS A 266 16.85 -13.20 4.26
CA LYS A 266 16.71 -13.52 2.84
C LYS A 266 16.96 -14.99 2.61
N ALA A 267 16.04 -15.68 1.92
CA ALA A 267 16.16 -17.12 1.63
C ALA A 267 16.47 -17.98 2.88
N SER A 268 15.79 -17.72 4.00
CA SER A 268 16.04 -18.34 5.30
C SER A 268 17.44 -18.12 5.89
N GLN A 269 18.21 -17.17 5.36
CA GLN A 269 19.51 -16.75 5.89
C GLN A 269 19.42 -15.39 6.53
N VAL A 270 20.15 -15.17 7.63
CA VAL A 270 20.20 -13.87 8.29
C VAL A 270 21.45 -13.13 7.89
N TRP A 271 21.27 -11.93 7.36
CA TRP A 271 22.33 -11.00 7.00
C TRP A 271 22.28 -9.79 7.91
N GLN A 272 23.44 -9.25 8.25
CA GLN A 272 23.56 -8.10 9.14
C GLN A 272 24.28 -6.95 8.46
N THR A 273 23.73 -5.75 8.57
CA THR A 273 24.40 -4.50 8.20
C THR A 273 24.01 -3.38 9.17
N THR A 274 24.42 -2.14 8.89
CA THR A 274 24.16 -0.97 9.74
C THR A 274 23.54 0.16 8.93
N LEU A 275 22.65 0.96 9.52
CA LEU A 275 22.05 2.13 8.86
C LEU A 275 23.13 3.14 8.44
N SER A 276 24.18 3.28 9.24
CA SER A 276 25.33 4.12 8.93
C SER A 276 26.14 3.69 7.70
N ASN A 277 26.06 2.42 7.28
CA ASN A 277 26.75 1.91 6.08
C ASN A 277 26.12 0.61 5.57
N THR A 278 25.10 0.72 4.72
CA THR A 278 24.38 -0.44 4.17
C THR A 278 25.15 -1.23 3.12
N ALA A 279 26.30 -0.72 2.66
CA ALA A 279 27.14 -1.38 1.66
C ALA A 279 27.98 -2.53 2.24
N ILE A 280 28.20 -2.55 3.56
CA ILE A 280 28.92 -3.63 4.24
C ILE A 280 27.91 -4.59 4.84
N VAL A 281 27.77 -5.77 4.23
CA VAL A 281 26.83 -6.82 4.66
C VAL A 281 27.63 -8.03 5.17
N ASN A 282 27.37 -8.42 6.41
CA ASN A 282 27.99 -9.56 7.08
C ASN A 282 27.02 -10.75 7.15
N GLY A 283 27.55 -11.97 7.10
CA GLY A 283 26.77 -13.21 7.14
C GLY A 283 27.04 -14.10 5.91
N PRO A 284 26.14 -15.06 5.64
CA PRO A 284 24.93 -15.36 6.41
C PRO A 284 25.27 -15.97 7.78
N TYR A 285 24.43 -15.75 8.78
CA TYR A 285 24.51 -16.37 10.12
C TYR A 285 23.53 -17.52 10.28
#